data_AF-A0A268QUL1-F1
#
_entry.id   AF-A0A268QUL1-F1
#
_cell.length_a   1.000
_cell.length_b   1.000
_cell.length_c   1.000
_cell.angle_alpha   90.00
_cell.angle_beta   90.00
_cell.angle_gamma   90.00
#
_symmetry.space_group_name_H-M   'P 1'
#
loop_
_entity.id
_entity.type
_entity.pdbx_description
1 polymer ?
#
loop_
_entity_poly.entity_id
_entity_poly.type
_entity_poly.pdbx_seq_one_letter_code
_entity_poly.pdbx_strand_id
1 'polypeptide(L)' 'LYQRADDNEETVANRLEVNLKQTEPLLNFYNDKGYLRNINGEQDIDKVFVDVNQLLGGLVHDHL' A
#
# COMPACT_ATOMS: atom_id res chain seq x y z
N LEU A 1 12.05 19.82 -12.98
CA LEU A 1 11.96 18.45 -12.43
C LEU A 1 13.37 17.92 -12.25
N TYR A 2 13.71 17.43 -11.06
CA TYR A 2 15.00 16.78 -10.77
C TYR A 2 14.73 15.29 -10.54
N GLN A 3 15.43 14.42 -11.26
CA GLN A 3 15.36 12.98 -11.05
C GLN A 3 16.36 12.59 -9.97
N ARG A 4 15.94 11.77 -9.01
CA ARG A 4 16.86 11.35 -7.95
C ARG A 4 17.90 10.39 -8.55
N ALA A 5 19.09 10.34 -7.95
CA ALA A 5 20.16 9.47 -8.42
C ALA A 5 19.78 7.97 -8.37
N ASP A 6 18.84 7.60 -7.50
CA ASP A 6 18.34 6.24 -7.31
C ASP A 6 17.11 5.88 -8.17
N ASP A 7 16.64 6.79 -9.03
CA ASP A 7 15.51 6.54 -9.94
C ASP A 7 15.98 5.87 -11.27
N ASN A 8 16.99 5.01 -11.21
CA ASN A 8 17.44 4.17 -12.32
C ASN A 8 16.83 2.75 -12.22
N GLU A 9 16.69 2.07 -13.37
CA GLU A 9 16.01 0.77 -13.46
C GLU A 9 16.55 -0.28 -12.49
N GLU A 10 17.88 -0.42 -12.43
CA GLU A 10 18.56 -1.36 -11.54
C GLU A 10 18.21 -1.10 -10.06
N THR A 11 18.27 0.17 -9.65
CA THR A 11 17.97 0.55 -8.26
C THR A 11 16.49 0.41 -7.93
N VAL A 12 15.59 0.71 -8.88
CA VAL A 12 14.15 0.52 -8.72
C VAL A 12 13.81 -0.96 -8.57
N ALA A 13 14.36 -1.83 -9.43
CA ALA A 13 14.11 -3.27 -9.38
C ALA A 13 14.58 -3.88 -8.05
N ASN A 14 15.81 -3.56 -7.61
CA ASN A 14 16.34 -4.04 -6.34
C ASN A 14 15.49 -3.54 -5.15
N ARG A 15 15.04 -2.27 -5.18
CA ARG A 15 14.15 -1.73 -4.14
C ARG A 15 12.84 -2.48 -4.09
N LEU A 16 12.20 -2.77 -5.23
CA LEU A 16 10.94 -3.52 -5.26
C LEU A 16 11.13 -4.93 -4.69
N GLU A 17 12.18 -5.65 -5.11
CA GLU A 17 12.48 -6.99 -4.60
C GLU A 17 12.69 -7.00 -3.08
N VAL A 18 13.53 -6.09 -2.56
CA VAL A 18 13.82 -6.00 -1.13
C VAL A 18 12.58 -5.61 -0.34
N ASN A 19 11.79 -4.64 -0.81
CA ASN A 19 10.56 -4.22 -0.14
C ASN A 19 9.55 -5.37 -0.09
N LEU A 20 9.35 -6.12 -1.18
CA LEU A 20 8.45 -7.27 -1.19
C LEU A 20 8.87 -8.32 -0.16
N LYS A 21 10.15 -8.72 -0.15
CA LYS A 21 10.66 -9.71 0.82
C LYS A 21 10.53 -9.25 2.28
N GLN A 22 10.75 -7.96 2.56
CA GLN A 22 10.68 -7.43 3.91
C GLN A 22 9.24 -7.19 4.39
N THR A 23 8.32 -6.88 3.47
CA THR A 23 6.92 -6.59 3.81
C THR A 23 6.05 -7.85 3.90
N GLU A 24 6.42 -8.93 3.21
CA GLU A 24 5.66 -10.19 3.21
C GLU A 24 5.36 -10.74 4.62
N PRO A 25 6.31 -10.81 5.58
CA PRO A 25 6.01 -11.24 6.94
C PRO A 25 5.00 -10.33 7.66
N LEU A 26 5.03 -9.03 7.38
CA LEU A 26 4.11 -8.04 7.96
C LEU A 26 2.70 -8.21 7.38
N LEU A 27 2.60 -8.43 6.07
CA LEU A 27 1.33 -8.67 5.37
C LEU A 27 0.66 -9.93 5.92
N ASN A 28 1.40 -11.03 6.05
CA ASN A 28 0.91 -12.27 6.63
C ASN A 28 0.38 -12.05 8.05
N PHE A 29 1.14 -11.35 8.90
CA PHE A 29 0.74 -11.06 10.28
C PHE A 29 -0.59 -10.28 10.37
N TYR A 30 -0.78 -9.24 9.56
CA TYR A 30 -2.03 -8.46 9.58
C TYR A 30 -3.20 -9.19 8.89
N ASN A 31 -2.91 -10.02 7.90
CA ASN A 31 -3.89 -10.88 7.25
C ASN A 31 -4.45 -11.92 8.23
N ASP A 32 -3.58 -12.59 8.98
CA ASP A 32 -3.97 -13.61 9.97
C ASP A 32 -4.83 -13.03 11.11
N LYS A 33 -4.65 -11.73 11.40
CA LYS A 33 -5.49 -10.99 12.37
C LYS A 33 -6.81 -10.47 11.80
N GLY A 34 -7.02 -10.58 10.48
CA GLY A 34 -8.17 -10.02 9.78
C GLY A 34 -8.17 -8.49 9.69
N TYR A 35 -7.02 -7.84 9.96
CA TYR A 35 -6.89 -6.38 9.94
C TYR A 35 -6.48 -5.85 8.56
N LEU A 36 -5.80 -6.68 7.76
CA LEU A 36 -5.34 -6.27 6.44
C LEU A 36 -6.51 -5.86 5.54
N ARG A 37 -6.34 -4.76 4.81
CA ARG A 37 -7.28 -4.25 3.81
C ARG A 37 -6.47 -3.91 2.57
N ASN A 38 -6.86 -4.46 1.42
CA ASN A 38 -6.19 -4.23 0.15
C ASN A 38 -6.93 -3.16 -0.65
N ILE A 39 -6.20 -2.20 -1.20
CA ILE A 39 -6.69 -1.15 -2.11
C ILE A 39 -5.87 -1.23 -3.39
N ASN A 40 -6.52 -1.12 -4.54
CA ASN A 40 -5.83 -1.14 -5.84
C ASN A 40 -5.19 0.22 -6.12
N GLY A 41 -3.87 0.25 -6.27
CA GLY A 41 -3.12 1.48 -6.57
C GLY A 41 -3.00 1.83 -8.05
N GLU A 42 -3.35 0.92 -8.96
CA GLU A 42 -3.29 1.12 -10.42
C GLU A 42 -4.52 1.87 -10.95
N GLN A 43 -5.03 2.82 -10.17
CA GLN A 43 -6.20 3.64 -10.49
C GLN A 43 -5.81 5.12 -10.50
N ASP A 44 -6.73 5.97 -10.95
CA ASP A 44 -6.58 7.42 -10.79
C ASP A 44 -6.42 7.78 -9.31
N ILE A 45 -5.56 8.75 -9.00
CA ILE A 45 -5.21 9.12 -7.63
C ILE A 45 -6.42 9.56 -6.80
N ASP A 46 -7.40 10.24 -7.42
CA ASP A 46 -8.62 10.66 -6.74
C ASP A 46 -9.49 9.45 -6.39
N LYS A 47 -9.47 8.42 -7.25
CA LYS A 47 -10.18 7.16 -6.99
C LYS A 47 -9.55 6.37 -5.85
N VAL A 48 -8.22 6.27 -5.82
CA VAL A 48 -7.49 5.63 -4.71
C VAL A 48 -7.79 6.35 -3.39
N PHE A 49 -7.79 7.68 -3.39
CA PHE A 49 -8.14 8.47 -2.21
C PHE A 49 -9.56 8.19 -1.71
N VAL A 50 -10.55 8.15 -2.63
CA VAL A 50 -11.94 7.81 -2.29
C VAL A 50 -12.04 6.44 -1.66
N ASP A 51 -11.36 5.42 -2.20
CA ASP A 51 -11.43 4.05 -1.71
C ASP A 51 -10.81 3.93 -0.30
N VAL A 52 -9.69 4.63 -0.04
CA VAL A 52 -9.10 4.73 1.31
C VAL A 52 -10.05 5.45 2.29
N ASN A 53 -10.65 6.56 1.87
CA ASN A 53 -11.55 7.33 2.74
C ASN A 53 -12.82 6.55 3.09
N GLN A 54 -13.39 5.80 2.13
CA GLN A 54 -14.54 4.92 2.37
C GLN A 54 -14.20 3.82 3.39
N LEU A 55 -13.03 3.19 3.25
CA LEU A 55 -12.56 2.18 4.20
C LEU A 55 -12.46 2.75 5.62
N LEU A 56 -11.83 3.91 5.79
CA LEU A 56 -11.69 4.57 7.09
C LEU A 56 -13.06 4.99 7.65
N GLY A 57 -13.95 5.50 6.80
CA GLY A 57 -15.31 5.89 7.19
C GLY A 57 -16.13 4.73 7.74
N GLY A 58 -16.05 3.54 7.13
CA GLY A 58 -16.77 2.34 7.60
C GLY A 58 -16.37 1.93 9.03
N LEU A 59 -15.08 2.02 9.36
CA LEU A 59 -14.58 1.67 10.70
C LEU A 59 -15.11 2.59 11.81
N VAL A 60 -15.45 3.85 11.49
CA VAL A 60 -16.01 4.80 12.46
C VAL A 60 -17.48 4.53 12.73
N HIS A 61 -18.22 3.98 11.75
CA HIS A 61 -19.66 3.75 11.87
C HIS A 61 -20.00 2.40 12.53
N ASP A 62 -19.13 1.39 12.43
CA ASP A 62 -19.36 0.05 13.02
C ASP A 62 -19.16 0.00 14.56
N HIS A 63 -18.73 1.09 15.18
CA HIS A 63 -18.46 1.18 16.63
C HIS A 63 -19.42 2.12 17.40
N LEU A 64 -20.54 2.50 16.80
CA LEU A 64 -21.67 3.19 17.44
C LEU A 64 -22.90 2.26 17.48
#